data_AF-A0AAV7N8Z9-F1
#
_entry.id   AF-A0AAV7N8Z9-F1
#
_cell.length_a   1.000
_cell.length_b   1.000
_cell.length_c   1.000
_cell.angle_alpha   90.00
_cell.angle_beta   90.00
_cell.angle_gamma   90.00
#
_symmetry.space_group_name_H-M   'P 1'
#
loop_
_entity.id
_entity.type
_entity.pdbx_description
1 polymer ?
#
loop_
_entity_poly.entity_id
_entity_poly.type
_entity_poly.pdbx_seq_one_letter_code
_entity_poly.pdbx_strand_id
1 'polypeptide(L)'
;MEHSYNREKTSDKGISNNRGNSNSQSPKKRKTNSVDMKKDGVSEPERFASLSEASQRQRQRKLVLHIDLNNTILVSDAITQEGPSASLNTYLSTVTWGKLNQAGEWEWLSDAPSIQPPHQNAITFHTQFGRDGDFTNTNLGKKFKRIHSDHMHHLEWLDPPDKVLAVTGEDGKAYHSILPSFFHLLETLRKEDRDFSVILRTFGTDLPRVLHAVLYAMEGRHPQFPDFQKVLLHVDQTPGRICCSKKQVVLSRGAEHVSTKLDIKNVYHYFNNLEGIVGFRDNFDWWARNQFRSTGGKPFWIDPQDTCIHHIFIDDNIRLSEDDSIIHTTVFHGKDGGQSRTAPTSELYDICLVQTDLLRAIADKNYFLDCVRTCEERYTAYLAHLSQPGDAS
;
A
#
# COMPACT_ATOMS: atom_id res chain seq x y z
N MET A 1 15.34 17.78 -11.41
CA MET A 1 14.66 16.63 -12.04
C MET A 1 13.33 17.12 -12.58
N GLU A 2 13.25 17.33 -13.89
CA GLU A 2 12.02 17.72 -14.59
C GLU A 2 11.16 16.46 -14.80
N HIS A 3 10.08 16.33 -14.04
CA HIS A 3 9.05 15.32 -14.29
C HIS A 3 7.94 15.91 -15.17
N SER A 4 7.92 15.49 -16.42
CA SER A 4 6.94 15.85 -17.44
C SER A 4 5.65 15.03 -17.30
N TYR A 5 4.77 15.46 -16.39
CA TYR A 5 3.35 15.05 -16.43
C TYR A 5 2.57 16.04 -17.30
N ASN A 6 2.29 15.65 -18.54
CA ASN A 6 1.47 16.44 -19.46
C ASN A 6 0.01 16.49 -18.99
N ARG A 7 -0.55 17.69 -19.06
CA ARG A 7 -1.79 18.16 -18.43
C ARG A 7 -2.86 18.30 -19.49
N GLU A 8 -3.94 17.53 -19.43
CA GLU A 8 -5.16 17.85 -20.16
C GLU A 8 -6.29 18.23 -19.21
N LYS A 9 -6.75 19.48 -19.37
CA LYS A 9 -7.92 20.07 -18.74
C LYS A 9 -9.14 19.75 -19.62
N THR A 10 -10.19 19.20 -19.03
CA THR A 10 -11.54 19.38 -19.57
C THR A 10 -12.52 19.76 -18.46
N SER A 11 -13.25 20.83 -18.75
CA SER A 11 -14.18 21.58 -17.92
C SER A 11 -15.57 20.94 -17.84
N ASP A 12 -16.06 20.88 -16.60
CA ASP A 12 -17.40 21.18 -16.09
C ASP A 12 -18.54 21.47 -17.09
N LYS A 13 -19.67 20.74 -16.95
CA LYS A 13 -21.04 21.24 -17.12
C LYS A 13 -22.00 20.41 -16.26
N GLY A 14 -22.56 21.05 -15.23
CA GLY A 14 -23.63 20.49 -14.42
C GLY A 14 -24.99 20.54 -15.09
N ILE A 15 -25.92 19.72 -14.59
CA ILE A 15 -27.37 19.88 -14.71
C ILE A 15 -28.00 19.55 -13.35
N SER A 16 -28.97 20.37 -12.99
CA SER A 16 -29.71 20.45 -11.74
C SER A 16 -31.04 19.69 -11.76
N ASN A 17 -31.61 19.54 -10.55
CA ASN A 17 -33.00 19.26 -10.20
C ASN A 17 -33.47 17.81 -10.44
N ASN A 18 -34.31 17.17 -9.62
CA ASN A 18 -35.45 17.75 -8.90
C ASN A 18 -35.93 16.86 -7.73
N ARG A 19 -36.80 17.47 -6.93
CA ARG A 19 -37.48 17.06 -5.70
C ARG A 19 -38.27 15.73 -5.79
N GLY A 20 -38.39 15.05 -4.66
CA GLY A 20 -39.43 14.05 -4.38
C GLY A 20 -39.57 13.81 -2.88
N ASN A 21 -40.67 14.28 -2.31
CA ASN A 21 -41.02 14.27 -0.89
C ASN A 21 -42.08 13.18 -0.65
N SER A 22 -41.99 12.38 0.42
CA SER A 22 -43.13 11.76 1.15
C SER A 22 -42.62 10.90 2.32
N ASN A 23 -42.95 11.31 3.55
CA ASN A 23 -43.95 10.71 4.46
C ASN A 23 -43.73 9.20 4.74
N SER A 24 -43.16 8.84 5.89
CA SER A 24 -43.79 8.69 7.21
C SER A 24 -44.52 7.35 7.38
N GLN A 25 -44.06 6.56 8.36
CA GLN A 25 -44.83 5.90 9.43
C GLN A 25 -44.08 4.69 9.99
N SER A 26 -43.60 4.82 11.24
CA SER A 26 -43.40 3.69 12.15
C SER A 26 -44.78 3.15 12.55
N PRO A 27 -44.89 1.87 12.97
CA PRO A 27 -45.05 1.67 14.42
C PRO A 27 -44.57 0.33 15.02
N LYS A 28 -44.26 0.42 16.31
CA LYS A 28 -44.59 -0.49 17.44
C LYS A 28 -43.70 -1.72 17.77
N LYS A 29 -43.07 -1.53 18.93
CA LYS A 29 -42.65 -2.46 19.99
C LYS A 29 -43.61 -3.63 20.30
N ARG A 30 -43.02 -4.81 20.60
CA ARG A 30 -43.47 -5.85 21.57
C ARG A 30 -42.21 -6.41 22.25
N LYS A 31 -41.90 -6.09 23.52
CA LYS A 31 -42.22 -6.83 24.78
C LYS A 31 -41.94 -8.35 24.67
N THR A 32 -40.76 -8.78 25.14
CA THR A 32 -40.47 -9.45 26.44
C THR A 32 -41.04 -10.86 26.57
N ASN A 33 -40.16 -11.84 26.75
CA ASN A 33 -40.39 -12.99 27.63
C ASN A 33 -39.05 -13.54 28.13
N SER A 34 -38.89 -13.43 29.45
CA SER A 34 -37.96 -14.15 30.31
C SER A 34 -38.41 -15.61 30.44
N VAL A 35 -37.48 -16.57 30.35
CA VAL A 35 -37.66 -17.91 30.92
C VAL A 35 -36.34 -18.38 31.54
N ASP A 36 -36.54 -19.11 32.62
CA ASP A 36 -35.67 -19.46 33.73
C ASP A 36 -34.42 -20.28 33.47
N MET A 37 -33.55 -20.16 34.48
CA MET A 37 -32.41 -20.98 34.82
C MET A 37 -32.71 -22.48 34.80
N LYS A 38 -31.81 -23.26 34.18
CA LYS A 38 -31.50 -24.61 34.63
C LYS A 38 -30.02 -24.69 34.98
N LYS A 39 -29.77 -25.08 36.23
CA LYS A 39 -28.47 -25.47 36.78
C LYS A 39 -28.16 -26.87 36.28
N ASP A 40 -27.10 -27.03 35.51
CA ASP A 40 -26.43 -28.31 35.34
C ASP A 40 -24.97 -28.12 35.74
N GLY A 41 -24.59 -28.85 36.79
CA GLY A 41 -23.24 -28.85 37.35
C GLY A 41 -22.30 -29.61 36.43
N VAL A 42 -21.24 -28.92 36.00
CA VAL A 42 -20.05 -29.53 35.42
C VAL A 42 -18.86 -28.97 36.19
N SER A 43 -18.03 -29.90 36.68
CA SER A 43 -16.87 -29.71 37.55
C SER A 43 -15.87 -28.67 37.01
N GLU A 44 -15.43 -27.77 37.90
CA GLU A 44 -14.48 -26.66 37.66
C GLU A 44 -12.99 -27.03 37.81
N PRO A 45 -12.39 -27.88 36.93
CA PRO A 45 -10.97 -27.67 36.63
C PRO A 45 -10.67 -27.44 35.15
N GLU A 46 -11.54 -27.84 34.22
CA GLU A 46 -11.21 -27.80 32.78
C GLU A 46 -11.53 -26.46 32.12
N ARG A 47 -12.41 -25.65 32.71
CA ARG A 47 -12.80 -24.33 32.16
C ARG A 47 -11.74 -23.24 32.37
N PHE A 48 -10.87 -23.39 33.37
CA PHE A 48 -9.82 -22.42 33.67
C PHE A 48 -8.55 -22.62 32.83
N ALA A 49 -8.29 -23.84 32.35
CA ALA A 49 -7.18 -24.12 31.43
C ALA A 49 -7.47 -23.63 30.00
N SER A 50 -8.71 -23.73 29.52
CA SER A 50 -9.11 -23.23 28.19
C SER A 50 -9.22 -21.69 28.14
N LEU A 51 -9.48 -21.04 29.28
CA LEU A 51 -9.52 -19.59 29.37
C LEU A 51 -8.13 -18.97 29.46
N SER A 52 -7.10 -19.69 29.93
CA SER A 52 -5.72 -19.19 29.97
C SER A 52 -5.03 -19.23 28.61
N GLU A 53 -5.31 -20.23 27.77
CA GLU A 53 -4.82 -20.23 26.37
C GLU A 53 -5.53 -19.18 25.51
N ALA A 54 -6.84 -18.95 25.75
CA ALA A 54 -7.59 -17.89 25.09
C ALA A 54 -7.23 -16.48 25.59
N SER A 55 -6.73 -16.34 26.83
CA SER A 55 -6.32 -15.06 27.42
C SER A 55 -4.84 -14.72 27.22
N GLN A 56 -4.05 -15.59 26.57
CA GLN A 56 -2.63 -15.36 26.27
C GLN A 56 -2.29 -15.33 24.77
N ARG A 57 -3.27 -15.47 23.87
CA ARG A 57 -3.14 -14.83 22.56
C ARG A 57 -3.27 -13.34 22.82
N GLN A 58 -2.15 -12.63 22.95
CA GLN A 58 -2.13 -11.18 22.73
C GLN A 58 -3.00 -10.95 21.49
N ARG A 59 -4.15 -10.27 21.63
CA ARG A 59 -5.02 -10.00 20.48
C ARG A 59 -4.13 -9.31 19.45
N GLN A 60 -3.88 -10.00 18.35
CA GLN A 60 -3.06 -9.46 17.28
C GLN A 60 -3.68 -8.15 16.81
N ARG A 61 -2.83 -7.14 16.59
CA ARG A 61 -3.28 -5.81 16.15
C ARG A 61 -4.02 -5.94 14.82
N LYS A 62 -5.03 -5.10 14.61
CA LYS A 62 -5.60 -4.94 13.28
C LYS A 62 -4.54 -4.37 12.35
N LEU A 63 -4.37 -4.96 11.18
CA LEU A 63 -3.46 -4.47 10.15
C LEU A 63 -4.20 -3.54 9.20
N VAL A 64 -3.69 -2.33 9.01
CA VAL A 64 -4.19 -1.40 7.98
C VAL A 64 -3.09 -1.20 6.95
N LEU A 65 -3.21 -1.92 5.84
CA LEU A 65 -2.18 -1.99 4.80
C LEU A 65 -2.44 -0.95 3.73
N HIS A 66 -1.57 0.06 3.63
CA HIS A 66 -1.56 1.04 2.55
C HIS A 66 -0.62 0.54 1.47
N ILE A 67 -1.14 0.22 0.29
CA ILE A 67 -0.36 -0.41 -0.79
C ILE A 67 -0.38 0.50 -2.01
N ASP A 68 0.79 0.96 -2.44
CA ASP A 68 0.91 1.62 -3.74
C ASP A 68 0.69 0.64 -4.90
N LEU A 69 0.41 1.17 -6.09
CA LEU A 69 0.13 0.38 -7.27
C LEU A 69 1.38 0.14 -8.14
N ASN A 70 1.90 1.19 -8.77
CA ASN A 70 2.88 1.07 -9.85
C ASN A 70 4.25 0.72 -9.28
N ASN A 71 4.97 -0.22 -9.89
CA ASN A 71 6.21 -0.81 -9.37
C ASN A 71 6.11 -1.39 -7.95
N THR A 72 4.90 -1.51 -7.41
CA THR A 72 4.63 -2.13 -6.11
C THR A 72 3.86 -3.43 -6.33
N ILE A 73 2.60 -3.38 -6.75
CA ILE A 73 1.82 -4.57 -7.12
C ILE A 73 1.53 -4.68 -8.63
N LEU A 74 1.86 -3.64 -9.41
CA LEU A 74 1.72 -3.61 -10.87
C LEU A 74 3.10 -3.48 -11.53
N VAL A 75 3.34 -4.25 -12.58
CA VAL A 75 4.50 -4.10 -13.47
C VAL A 75 4.01 -3.62 -14.84
N SER A 76 3.42 -2.43 -14.84
CA SER A 76 2.92 -1.73 -16.03
C SER A 76 2.55 -0.32 -15.60
N ASP A 77 2.62 0.65 -16.49
CA ASP A 77 2.19 2.01 -16.19
C ASP A 77 1.17 2.52 -17.21
N ALA A 78 -0.08 2.69 -16.76
CA ALA A 78 -1.16 3.17 -17.60
C ALA A 78 -1.00 4.64 -18.02
N ILE A 79 -0.24 5.45 -17.26
CA ILE A 79 -0.03 6.86 -17.60
C ILE A 79 0.95 6.98 -18.76
N THR A 80 2.02 6.20 -18.71
CA THR A 80 3.08 6.25 -19.72
C THR A 80 2.90 5.23 -20.84
N GLN A 81 1.85 4.40 -20.73
CA GLN A 81 1.48 3.37 -21.69
C GLN A 81 2.60 2.35 -21.92
N GLU A 82 3.51 2.22 -20.95
CA GLU A 82 4.57 1.21 -20.98
C GLU A 82 3.99 -0.15 -20.58
N GLY A 83 4.33 -1.16 -21.37
CA GLY A 83 4.05 -2.54 -21.02
C GLY A 83 4.99 -3.05 -19.92
N PRO A 84 4.85 -4.33 -19.53
CA PRO A 84 5.63 -4.91 -18.45
C PRO A 84 7.14 -4.93 -18.71
N SER A 85 7.56 -5.15 -19.95
CA SER A 85 8.99 -5.20 -20.28
C SER A 85 9.65 -3.83 -20.12
N ALA A 86 9.02 -2.78 -20.67
CA ALA A 86 9.52 -1.42 -20.56
C ALA A 86 9.46 -0.90 -19.11
N SER A 87 8.38 -1.22 -18.38
CA SER A 87 8.23 -0.85 -16.97
C SER A 87 9.32 -1.48 -16.11
N LEU A 88 9.65 -2.77 -16.33
CA LEU A 88 10.72 -3.44 -15.61
C LEU A 88 12.11 -2.88 -15.95
N ASN A 89 12.37 -2.52 -17.21
CA ASN A 89 13.60 -1.82 -17.60
C ASN A 89 13.73 -0.46 -16.91
N THR A 90 12.64 0.32 -16.92
CA THR A 90 12.56 1.59 -16.19
C THR A 90 12.86 1.37 -14.72
N TYR A 91 12.24 0.38 -14.06
CA TYR A 91 12.52 0.05 -12.66
C TYR A 91 14.00 -0.30 -12.44
N LEU A 92 14.57 -1.20 -13.26
CA LEU A 92 15.97 -1.61 -13.14
C LEU A 92 16.94 -0.42 -13.22
N SER A 93 16.64 0.58 -14.05
CA SER A 93 17.45 1.81 -14.14
C SER A 93 17.50 2.60 -12.80
N THR A 94 16.48 2.46 -11.94
CA THR A 94 16.37 3.14 -10.64
C THR A 94 17.05 2.40 -9.50
N VAL A 95 17.35 1.12 -9.66
CA VAL A 95 18.00 0.27 -8.63
C VAL A 95 19.37 -0.23 -9.07
N THR A 96 19.93 0.31 -10.15
CA THR A 96 21.29 0.03 -10.61
C THR A 96 22.18 1.26 -10.46
N TRP A 97 23.36 1.05 -9.90
CA TRP A 97 24.17 2.13 -9.33
C TRP A 97 25.52 2.28 -10.02
N GLY A 98 25.91 3.54 -10.25
CA GLY A 98 27.19 3.91 -10.82
C GLY A 98 27.69 5.26 -10.31
N LYS A 99 28.72 5.76 -10.97
CA LYS A 99 29.30 7.09 -10.78
C LYS A 99 29.89 7.58 -12.10
N LEU A 100 30.12 8.89 -12.21
CA LEU A 100 30.96 9.43 -13.27
C LEU A 100 32.42 9.41 -12.82
N ASN A 101 33.32 8.92 -13.67
CA ASN A 101 34.76 8.98 -13.44
C ASN A 101 35.29 10.42 -13.68
N GLN A 102 36.60 10.64 -13.48
CA GLN A 102 37.21 11.96 -13.67
C GLN A 102 37.12 12.49 -15.12
N ALA A 103 36.96 11.61 -16.11
CA ALA A 103 36.75 11.96 -17.50
C ALA A 103 35.27 12.21 -17.86
N GLY A 104 34.35 12.06 -16.90
CA GLY A 104 32.90 12.19 -17.12
C GLY A 104 32.25 10.95 -17.72
N GLU A 105 32.92 9.80 -17.72
CA GLU A 105 32.38 8.55 -18.24
C GLU A 105 31.71 7.72 -17.13
N TRP A 106 30.70 6.95 -17.50
CA TRP A 106 29.96 6.11 -16.56
C TRP A 106 30.74 4.88 -16.11
N GLU A 107 30.83 4.67 -14.80
CA GLU A 107 31.41 3.50 -14.17
C GLU A 107 30.38 2.83 -13.25
N TRP A 108 30.11 1.55 -13.49
CA TRP A 108 29.21 0.75 -12.65
C TRP A 108 29.87 0.47 -11.29
N LEU A 109 29.12 0.67 -10.21
CA LEU A 109 29.57 0.34 -8.86
C LEU A 109 29.24 -1.11 -8.46
N SER A 110 28.24 -1.70 -9.12
CA SER A 110 27.76 -3.06 -8.87
C SER A 110 27.19 -3.68 -10.15
N ASP A 111 27.33 -5.00 -10.27
CA ASP A 111 26.66 -5.81 -11.29
C ASP A 111 25.31 -6.37 -10.80
N ALA A 112 24.98 -6.15 -9.52
CA ALA A 112 23.71 -6.52 -8.91
C ALA A 112 22.88 -5.26 -8.58
N PRO A 113 21.57 -5.26 -8.86
CA PRO A 113 20.67 -4.19 -8.43
C PRO A 113 20.49 -4.21 -6.92
N SER A 114 20.20 -3.04 -6.34
CA SER A 114 19.87 -2.89 -4.93
C SER A 114 18.92 -1.71 -4.73
N ILE A 115 17.93 -1.88 -3.86
CA ILE A 115 16.99 -0.80 -3.51
C ILE A 115 17.68 0.35 -2.74
N GLN A 116 18.78 0.06 -2.05
CA GLN A 116 19.60 1.03 -1.34
C GLN A 116 20.91 1.31 -2.11
N PRO A 117 21.43 2.55 -2.04
CA PRO A 117 22.74 2.87 -2.61
C PRO A 117 23.84 2.05 -1.92
N PRO A 118 24.85 1.55 -2.66
CA PRO A 118 25.99 0.86 -2.06
C PRO A 118 26.88 1.80 -1.22
N HIS A 119 26.87 3.11 -1.50
CA HIS A 119 27.52 4.15 -0.69
C HIS A 119 26.95 5.55 -0.99
N GLN A 120 27.28 6.55 -0.18
CA GLN A 120 26.70 7.90 -0.23
C GLN A 120 26.81 8.64 -1.59
N ASN A 121 27.89 8.41 -2.35
CA ASN A 121 28.12 9.08 -3.65
C ASN A 121 27.59 8.28 -4.86
N ALA A 122 26.85 7.20 -4.63
CA ALA A 122 26.32 6.39 -5.73
C ALA A 122 25.13 7.12 -6.37
N ILE A 123 25.10 7.16 -7.69
CA ILE A 123 23.96 7.67 -8.46
C ILE A 123 23.35 6.53 -9.26
N THR A 124 22.03 6.53 -9.38
CA THR A 124 21.34 5.54 -10.21
C THR A 124 21.53 5.85 -11.69
N PHE A 125 21.43 4.83 -12.53
CA PHE A 125 21.42 5.04 -13.99
C PHE A 125 20.29 6.00 -14.38
N HIS A 126 19.12 5.84 -13.77
CA HIS A 126 17.96 6.71 -13.97
C HIS A 126 18.26 8.19 -13.68
N THR A 127 18.91 8.50 -12.55
CA THR A 127 19.21 9.90 -12.20
C THR A 127 20.18 10.53 -13.19
N GLN A 128 21.12 9.75 -13.73
CA GLN A 128 22.13 10.24 -14.66
C GLN A 128 21.61 10.39 -16.10
N PHE A 129 20.85 9.42 -16.59
CA PHE A 129 20.46 9.33 -18.01
C PHE A 129 18.95 9.51 -18.24
N GLY A 130 18.16 9.57 -17.18
CA GLY A 130 16.71 9.63 -17.25
C GLY A 130 16.06 8.25 -17.41
N ARG A 131 14.78 8.28 -17.76
CA ARG A 131 13.97 7.08 -18.00
C ARG A 131 14.39 6.38 -19.28
N ASP A 132 14.52 5.06 -19.22
CA ASP A 132 14.85 4.22 -20.36
C ASP A 132 14.10 2.88 -20.30
N GLY A 133 13.01 2.79 -21.08
CA GLY A 133 12.22 1.56 -21.23
C GLY A 133 12.94 0.44 -21.98
N ASP A 134 14.11 0.71 -22.57
CA ASP A 134 14.95 -0.27 -23.28
C ASP A 134 16.32 -0.44 -22.63
N PHE A 135 16.45 -0.02 -21.36
CA PHE A 135 17.70 0.03 -20.59
C PHE A 135 18.60 -1.19 -20.81
N THR A 136 18.06 -2.41 -20.66
CA THR A 136 18.86 -3.64 -20.75
C THR A 136 19.25 -4.06 -22.16
N ASN A 137 18.77 -3.38 -23.20
CA ASN A 137 19.24 -3.57 -24.58
C ASN A 137 20.27 -2.50 -25.00
N THR A 138 20.50 -1.47 -24.17
CA THR A 138 21.57 -0.50 -24.41
C THR A 138 22.97 -1.08 -24.17
N ASN A 139 23.99 -0.44 -24.73
CA ASN A 139 25.40 -0.84 -24.54
C ASN A 139 25.82 -0.87 -23.07
N LEU A 140 25.32 0.07 -22.25
CA LEU A 140 25.65 0.18 -20.84
C LEU A 140 24.83 -0.79 -19.98
N GLY A 141 23.53 -0.94 -20.27
CA GLY A 141 22.60 -1.75 -19.47
C GLY A 141 22.59 -3.24 -19.79
N LYS A 142 23.17 -3.69 -20.92
CA LYS A 142 23.16 -5.11 -21.35
C LYS A 142 23.64 -6.13 -20.31
N LYS A 143 24.44 -5.73 -19.33
CA LYS A 143 24.86 -6.61 -18.23
C LYS A 143 23.69 -7.03 -17.33
N PHE A 144 22.63 -6.23 -17.23
CA PHE A 144 21.44 -6.52 -16.43
C PHE A 144 20.36 -7.26 -17.22
N LYS A 145 20.61 -7.59 -18.51
CA LYS A 145 19.64 -8.26 -19.39
C LYS A 145 19.18 -9.62 -18.87
N ARG A 146 20.07 -10.38 -18.22
CA ARG A 146 19.71 -11.66 -17.60
C ARG A 146 18.70 -11.46 -16.47
N ILE A 147 18.93 -10.48 -15.60
CA ILE A 147 18.02 -10.16 -14.50
C ILE A 147 16.65 -9.78 -15.06
N HIS A 148 16.60 -8.90 -16.07
CA HIS A 148 15.34 -8.56 -16.74
C HIS A 148 14.63 -9.80 -17.29
N SER A 149 15.33 -10.63 -18.08
CA SER A 149 14.74 -11.82 -18.71
C SER A 149 14.23 -12.83 -17.70
N ASP A 150 14.99 -13.08 -16.62
CA ASP A 150 14.62 -14.01 -15.56
C ASP A 150 13.34 -13.53 -14.82
N HIS A 151 13.22 -12.23 -14.56
CA HIS A 151 12.03 -11.66 -13.90
C HIS A 151 10.82 -11.57 -14.83
N MET A 152 11.02 -11.30 -16.13
CA MET A 152 9.94 -11.39 -17.11
C MET A 152 9.39 -12.81 -17.18
N HIS A 153 10.24 -13.84 -17.06
CA HIS A 153 9.77 -15.23 -17.01
C HIS A 153 8.92 -15.52 -15.76
N HIS A 154 9.30 -14.98 -14.60
CA HIS A 154 8.49 -15.09 -13.38
C HIS A 154 7.14 -14.34 -13.46
N LEU A 155 7.07 -13.26 -14.24
CA LEU A 155 5.85 -12.49 -14.49
C LEU A 155 4.90 -13.13 -15.52
N GLU A 156 5.38 -14.11 -16.29
CA GLU A 156 4.64 -14.68 -17.41
C GLU A 156 3.34 -15.34 -16.94
N TRP A 157 2.23 -14.98 -17.58
CA TRP A 157 0.93 -15.60 -17.35
C TRP A 157 0.85 -16.90 -18.15
N LEU A 158 0.93 -18.03 -17.45
CA LEU A 158 1.00 -19.36 -18.07
C LEU A 158 -0.37 -19.99 -18.35
N ASP A 159 -1.43 -19.45 -17.76
CA ASP A 159 -2.81 -19.88 -18.00
C ASP A 159 -3.34 -19.30 -19.34
N PRO A 160 -4.48 -19.77 -19.86
CA PRO A 160 -5.13 -19.12 -20.99
C PRO A 160 -5.29 -17.61 -20.73
N PRO A 161 -5.03 -16.73 -21.71
CA PRO A 161 -5.06 -15.28 -21.49
C PRO A 161 -6.39 -14.81 -20.90
N ASP A 162 -6.33 -14.18 -19.73
CA ASP A 162 -7.48 -13.56 -19.05
C ASP A 162 -7.44 -12.04 -19.25
N LYS A 163 -8.55 -11.45 -19.72
CA LYS A 163 -8.62 -10.02 -20.08
C LYS A 163 -8.57 -9.07 -18.88
N VAL A 164 -8.73 -9.58 -17.67
CA VAL A 164 -8.76 -8.82 -16.41
C VAL A 164 -7.47 -9.06 -15.61
N LEU A 165 -7.04 -10.31 -15.52
CA LEU A 165 -5.90 -10.73 -14.69
C LEU A 165 -4.56 -10.76 -15.45
N ALA A 166 -4.58 -10.65 -16.77
CA ALA A 166 -3.37 -10.58 -17.59
C ALA A 166 -3.29 -9.29 -18.41
N VAL A 167 -2.06 -8.89 -18.72
CA VAL A 167 -1.73 -7.80 -19.64
C VAL A 167 -0.82 -8.33 -20.74
N THR A 168 -1.06 -7.93 -21.98
CA THR A 168 -0.19 -8.29 -23.10
C THR A 168 1.04 -7.39 -23.09
N GLY A 169 2.23 -7.98 -23.05
CA GLY A 169 3.49 -7.24 -23.14
C GLY A 169 3.92 -6.96 -24.57
N GLU A 170 5.02 -6.25 -24.68
CA GLU A 170 5.58 -5.75 -25.94
C GLU A 170 6.04 -6.88 -26.88
N ASP A 171 6.36 -8.05 -26.32
CA ASP A 171 6.72 -9.26 -27.06
C ASP A 171 5.51 -10.12 -27.47
N GLY A 172 4.29 -9.65 -27.17
CA GLY A 172 3.04 -10.33 -27.47
C GLY A 172 2.64 -11.42 -26.47
N LYS A 173 3.46 -11.69 -25.43
CA LYS A 173 3.12 -12.62 -24.37
C LYS A 173 2.16 -12.00 -23.35
N ALA A 174 1.49 -12.85 -22.57
CA ALA A 174 0.66 -12.43 -21.46
C ALA A 174 1.47 -12.44 -20.16
N TYR A 175 1.26 -11.43 -19.32
CA TYR A 175 1.88 -11.27 -18.00
C TYR A 175 0.84 -10.99 -16.93
N HIS A 176 1.14 -11.33 -15.68
CA HIS A 176 0.28 -11.02 -14.54
C HIS A 176 0.01 -9.50 -14.46
N SER A 177 -1.26 -9.09 -14.43
CA SER A 177 -1.64 -7.67 -14.30
C SER A 177 -1.42 -7.13 -12.88
N ILE A 178 -1.56 -8.00 -11.87
CA ILE A 178 -1.25 -7.77 -10.46
C ILE A 178 -0.34 -8.91 -9.99
N LEU A 179 0.70 -8.59 -9.24
CA LEU A 179 1.68 -9.58 -8.76
C LEU A 179 1.02 -10.72 -7.95
N PRO A 180 1.36 -12.00 -8.22
CA PRO A 180 0.88 -13.12 -7.43
C PRO A 180 1.24 -13.04 -5.93
N SER A 181 2.35 -12.41 -5.58
CA SER A 181 2.77 -12.21 -4.17
C SER A 181 1.77 -11.35 -3.38
N PHE A 182 1.09 -10.40 -4.02
CA PHE A 182 0.03 -9.62 -3.38
C PHE A 182 -1.21 -10.47 -3.09
N PHE A 183 -1.66 -11.28 -4.05
CA PHE A 183 -2.76 -12.21 -3.82
C PHE A 183 -2.42 -13.26 -2.74
N HIS A 184 -1.16 -13.70 -2.70
CA HIS A 184 -0.71 -14.61 -1.64
C HIS A 184 -0.77 -13.99 -0.25
N LEU A 185 -0.40 -12.71 -0.10
CA LEU A 185 -0.59 -11.98 1.15
C LEU A 185 -2.06 -12.01 1.60
N LEU A 186 -2.98 -11.63 0.71
CA LEU A 186 -4.42 -11.60 1.02
C LEU A 186 -4.93 -12.98 1.43
N GLU A 187 -4.55 -14.01 0.68
CA GLU A 187 -4.97 -15.39 0.95
C GLU A 187 -4.45 -15.87 2.31
N THR A 188 -3.20 -15.57 2.64
CA THR A 188 -2.56 -16.01 3.89
C THR A 188 -3.11 -15.28 5.11
N LEU A 189 -3.20 -13.95 5.08
CA LEU A 189 -3.79 -13.17 6.19
C LEU A 189 -5.22 -13.65 6.51
N ARG A 190 -5.98 -14.00 5.47
CA ARG A 190 -7.33 -14.56 5.60
C ARG A 190 -7.34 -15.98 6.16
N LYS A 191 -6.41 -16.84 5.74
CA LYS A 191 -6.26 -18.21 6.30
C LYS A 191 -5.85 -18.17 7.77
N GLU A 192 -5.11 -17.15 8.17
CA GLU A 192 -4.69 -16.88 9.56
C GLU A 192 -5.77 -16.17 10.40
N ASP A 193 -6.97 -15.90 9.86
CA ASP A 193 -8.06 -15.17 10.53
C ASP A 193 -7.61 -13.81 11.09
N ARG A 194 -6.73 -13.11 10.35
CA ARG A 194 -6.25 -11.79 10.72
C ARG A 194 -7.35 -10.74 10.53
N ASP A 195 -7.47 -9.83 11.49
CA ASP A 195 -8.20 -8.59 11.29
C ASP A 195 -7.33 -7.63 10.46
N PHE A 196 -7.73 -7.36 9.22
CA PHE A 196 -7.01 -6.45 8.35
C PHE A 196 -7.92 -5.71 7.36
N SER A 197 -7.43 -4.55 6.89
CA SER A 197 -7.96 -3.85 5.73
C SER A 197 -6.83 -3.46 4.78
N VAL A 198 -7.15 -3.35 3.50
CA VAL A 198 -6.21 -2.91 2.45
C VAL A 198 -6.73 -1.63 1.82
N ILE A 199 -5.87 -0.63 1.80
CA ILE A 199 -6.12 0.68 1.22
C ILE A 199 -5.14 0.82 0.05
N LEU A 200 -5.62 0.60 -1.16
CA LEU A 200 -4.86 0.83 -2.37
C LEU A 200 -4.67 2.34 -2.59
N ARG A 201 -3.43 2.78 -2.78
CA ARG A 201 -3.04 4.19 -2.89
C ARG A 201 -2.40 4.42 -4.25
N THR A 202 -2.70 5.54 -4.90
CA THR A 202 -2.00 5.93 -6.13
C THR A 202 -2.21 7.41 -6.40
N PHE A 203 -1.24 8.06 -7.04
CA PHE A 203 -1.46 9.37 -7.65
C PHE A 203 -2.19 9.28 -9.00
N GLY A 204 -2.13 8.11 -9.66
CA GLY A 204 -2.62 7.86 -11.00
C GLY A 204 -4.11 7.53 -11.08
N THR A 205 -4.49 6.89 -12.18
CA THR A 205 -5.89 6.58 -12.52
C THR A 205 -6.21 5.09 -12.52
N ASP A 206 -5.27 4.23 -12.09
CA ASP A 206 -5.37 2.78 -12.18
C ASP A 206 -6.41 2.14 -11.25
N LEU A 207 -6.87 2.84 -10.22
CA LEU A 207 -7.74 2.27 -9.18
C LEU A 207 -8.98 1.52 -9.69
N PRO A 208 -9.80 2.06 -10.63
CA PRO A 208 -10.97 1.32 -11.11
C PRO A 208 -10.61 -0.04 -11.73
N ARG A 209 -9.52 -0.08 -12.52
CA ARG A 209 -9.03 -1.30 -13.16
C ARG A 209 -8.51 -2.30 -12.12
N VAL A 210 -7.70 -1.83 -11.17
CA VAL A 210 -7.11 -2.69 -10.13
C VAL A 210 -8.18 -3.23 -9.19
N LEU A 211 -9.09 -2.38 -8.70
CA LEU A 211 -10.19 -2.83 -7.83
C LEU A 211 -11.09 -3.85 -8.53
N HIS A 212 -11.34 -3.68 -9.83
CA HIS A 212 -12.05 -4.68 -10.62
C HIS A 212 -11.29 -6.00 -10.73
N ALA A 213 -9.99 -5.97 -11.00
CA ALA A 213 -9.17 -7.18 -11.08
C ALA A 213 -9.07 -7.91 -9.73
N VAL A 214 -8.95 -7.18 -8.63
CA VAL A 214 -8.96 -7.74 -7.27
C VAL A 214 -10.32 -8.38 -6.97
N LEU A 215 -11.44 -7.69 -7.22
CA LEU A 215 -12.78 -8.28 -7.06
C LEU A 215 -12.94 -9.55 -7.93
N TYR A 216 -12.51 -9.48 -9.19
CA TYR A 216 -12.56 -10.61 -10.12
C TYR A 216 -11.81 -11.82 -9.57
N ALA A 217 -10.61 -11.63 -9.02
CA ALA A 217 -9.85 -12.66 -8.33
C ALA A 217 -10.56 -13.16 -7.05
N MET A 218 -11.09 -12.25 -6.22
CA MET A 218 -11.78 -12.59 -4.97
C MET A 218 -13.03 -13.47 -5.20
N GLU A 219 -13.68 -13.36 -6.36
CA GLU A 219 -14.78 -14.23 -6.79
C GLU A 219 -14.32 -15.64 -7.23
N GLY A 220 -13.06 -16.01 -6.98
CA GLY A 220 -12.50 -17.32 -7.30
C GLY A 220 -12.11 -17.49 -8.77
N ARG A 221 -12.02 -16.40 -9.54
CA ARG A 221 -11.68 -16.45 -10.97
C ARG A 221 -10.17 -16.36 -11.25
N HIS A 222 -9.33 -16.30 -10.22
CA HIS A 222 -7.89 -16.39 -10.38
C HIS A 222 -7.43 -17.86 -10.33
N PRO A 223 -6.86 -18.43 -11.41
CA PRO A 223 -6.51 -19.86 -11.50
C PRO A 223 -5.52 -20.31 -10.41
N GLN A 224 -4.55 -19.46 -10.08
CA GLN A 224 -3.57 -19.73 -9.01
C GLN A 224 -4.11 -19.54 -7.57
N PHE A 225 -5.30 -18.96 -7.38
CA PHE A 225 -5.89 -18.68 -6.07
C PHE A 225 -7.39 -19.07 -6.02
N PRO A 226 -7.73 -20.36 -6.25
CA PRO A 226 -9.12 -20.82 -6.37
C PRO A 226 -9.91 -20.77 -5.05
N ASP A 227 -9.21 -20.63 -3.92
CA ASP A 227 -9.80 -20.61 -2.58
C ASP A 227 -10.41 -19.26 -2.18
N PHE A 228 -10.24 -18.20 -2.99
CA PHE A 228 -10.79 -16.89 -2.65
C PHE A 228 -12.32 -16.88 -2.52
N GLN A 229 -13.05 -17.63 -3.35
CA GLN A 229 -14.51 -17.73 -3.28
C GLN A 229 -15.05 -18.32 -1.96
N LYS A 230 -14.20 -19.00 -1.18
CA LYS A 230 -14.64 -19.73 0.02
C LYS A 230 -14.88 -18.80 1.20
N VAL A 231 -14.42 -17.55 1.16
CA VAL A 231 -14.48 -16.61 2.29
C VAL A 231 -14.66 -15.17 1.80
N LEU A 232 -15.54 -14.42 2.45
CA LEU A 232 -15.96 -13.09 2.03
C LEU A 232 -14.95 -12.01 2.46
N LEU A 233 -14.16 -11.49 1.52
CA LEU A 233 -13.42 -10.23 1.66
C LEU A 233 -14.06 -9.19 0.73
N HIS A 234 -14.69 -8.18 1.29
CA HIS A 234 -15.38 -7.16 0.50
C HIS A 234 -14.38 -6.29 -0.27
N VAL A 235 -14.62 -6.06 -1.57
CA VAL A 235 -13.86 -5.14 -2.40
C VAL A 235 -14.78 -3.99 -2.81
N ASP A 236 -14.51 -2.79 -2.32
CA ASP A 236 -15.26 -1.60 -2.73
C ASP A 236 -14.70 -1.06 -4.04
N GLN A 237 -15.51 -1.13 -5.11
CA GLN A 237 -15.12 -0.65 -6.43
C GLN A 237 -15.20 0.87 -6.59
N THR A 238 -15.68 1.62 -5.58
CA THR A 238 -15.82 3.09 -5.62
C THR A 238 -14.53 3.75 -5.16
N PRO A 239 -13.70 4.31 -6.08
CA PRO A 239 -12.44 4.94 -5.66
C PRO A 239 -12.73 6.21 -4.88
N GLY A 240 -12.13 6.33 -3.70
CA GLY A 240 -12.07 7.57 -2.95
C GLY A 240 -10.98 8.51 -3.46
N ARG A 241 -10.94 9.70 -2.89
CA ARG A 241 -9.95 10.74 -3.18
C ARG A 241 -9.42 11.32 -1.88
N ILE A 242 -8.13 11.63 -1.88
CA ILE A 242 -7.49 12.41 -0.85
C ILE A 242 -7.04 13.73 -1.44
N CYS A 243 -7.48 14.82 -0.81
CA CYS A 243 -7.21 16.18 -1.22
C CYS A 243 -6.47 16.91 -0.09
N CYS A 244 -5.18 17.10 -0.28
CA CYS A 244 -4.32 17.87 0.63
C CYS A 244 -4.38 19.38 0.37
N SER A 245 -4.20 20.16 1.44
CA SER A 245 -4.04 21.61 1.41
C SER A 245 -3.17 22.06 2.59
N LYS A 246 -2.77 23.34 2.65
CA LYS A 246 -2.02 23.90 3.79
C LYS A 246 -2.75 23.78 5.14
N LYS A 247 -4.07 23.63 5.14
CA LYS A 247 -4.91 23.72 6.35
C LYS A 247 -5.44 22.37 6.82
N GLN A 248 -5.57 21.41 5.91
CA GLN A 248 -6.27 20.15 6.17
C GLN A 248 -5.99 19.14 5.05
N VAL A 249 -6.16 17.88 5.39
CA VAL A 249 -6.39 16.79 4.43
C VAL A 249 -7.87 16.44 4.45
N VAL A 250 -8.44 16.25 3.27
CA VAL A 250 -9.83 15.88 3.06
C VAL A 250 -9.88 14.55 2.32
N LEU A 251 -10.63 13.60 2.87
CA LEU A 251 -10.95 12.33 2.24
C LEU A 251 -12.41 12.36 1.78
N SER A 252 -12.66 11.96 0.54
CA SER A 252 -14.02 11.74 0.02
C SER A 252 -14.16 10.39 -0.65
N ARG A 253 -15.28 9.70 -0.41
CA ARG A 253 -15.64 8.43 -1.06
C ARG A 253 -17.16 8.28 -1.10
N GLY A 254 -17.75 8.26 -2.29
CA GLY A 254 -19.21 8.29 -2.41
C GLY A 254 -19.82 9.49 -1.68
N ALA A 255 -20.70 9.22 -0.72
CA ALA A 255 -21.31 10.25 0.15
C ALA A 255 -20.47 10.57 1.40
N GLU A 256 -19.43 9.79 1.69
CA GLU A 256 -18.58 9.97 2.87
C GLU A 256 -17.58 11.11 2.63
N HIS A 257 -17.40 11.94 3.66
CA HIS A 257 -16.47 13.05 3.64
C HIS A 257 -15.86 13.26 5.03
N VAL A 258 -14.54 13.11 5.12
CA VAL A 258 -13.78 13.21 6.38
C VAL A 258 -12.65 14.23 6.22
N SER A 259 -12.39 15.02 7.25
CA SER A 259 -11.37 16.07 7.21
C SER A 259 -10.61 16.19 8.51
N THR A 260 -9.31 16.50 8.41
CA THR A 260 -8.44 16.81 9.55
C THR A 260 -8.63 18.23 10.13
N LYS A 261 -9.58 19.02 9.61
CA LYS A 261 -9.74 20.45 9.98
C LYS A 261 -10.22 20.65 11.42
N LEU A 262 -11.14 19.82 11.89
CA LEU A 262 -11.69 19.91 13.24
C LEU A 262 -10.90 19.05 14.23
N ASP A 263 -10.47 17.88 13.78
CA ASP A 263 -9.66 16.95 14.55
C ASP A 263 -8.65 16.30 13.60
N ILE A 264 -7.37 16.42 13.94
CA ILE A 264 -6.25 15.88 13.17
C ILE A 264 -6.29 14.35 13.05
N LYS A 265 -6.98 13.66 13.95
CA LYS A 265 -7.15 12.20 13.96
C LYS A 265 -8.33 11.68 13.14
N ASN A 266 -9.20 12.55 12.63
CA ASN A 266 -10.40 12.12 11.91
C ASN A 266 -10.09 11.16 10.74
N VAL A 267 -9.08 11.49 9.93
CA VAL A 267 -8.69 10.63 8.79
C VAL A 267 -8.04 9.33 9.26
N TYR A 268 -7.23 9.38 10.32
CA TYR A 268 -6.68 8.20 10.97
C TYR A 268 -7.79 7.25 11.44
N HIS A 269 -8.75 7.75 12.24
CA HIS A 269 -9.89 6.97 12.70
C HIS A 269 -10.78 6.45 11.56
N TYR A 270 -10.95 7.22 10.49
CA TYR A 270 -11.65 6.73 9.31
C TYR A 270 -10.95 5.50 8.72
N PHE A 271 -9.62 5.54 8.55
CA PHE A 271 -8.86 4.40 8.07
C PHE A 271 -8.89 3.19 9.01
N ASN A 272 -8.84 3.40 10.33
CA ASN A 272 -8.94 2.31 11.32
C ASN A 272 -10.25 1.53 11.19
N ASN A 273 -11.33 2.22 10.84
CA ASN A 273 -12.68 1.64 10.72
C ASN A 273 -12.97 1.04 9.33
N LEU A 274 -12.07 1.15 8.36
CA LEU A 274 -12.27 0.50 7.07
C LEU A 274 -12.16 -1.02 7.21
N GLU A 275 -12.97 -1.71 6.41
CA GLU A 275 -12.98 -3.16 6.26
C GLU A 275 -12.78 -3.52 4.77
N GLY A 276 -12.21 -4.69 4.53
CA GLY A 276 -11.99 -5.18 3.17
C GLY A 276 -10.92 -4.42 2.40
N ILE A 277 -11.10 -4.32 1.09
CA ILE A 277 -10.19 -3.66 0.16
C ILE A 277 -10.87 -2.44 -0.44
N VAL A 278 -10.23 -1.28 -0.31
CA VAL A 278 -10.71 0.00 -0.84
C VAL A 278 -9.59 0.74 -1.55
N GLY A 279 -9.92 1.71 -2.40
CA GLY A 279 -8.94 2.49 -3.15
C GLY A 279 -9.07 4.00 -2.92
N PHE A 280 -7.94 4.70 -2.81
CA PHE A 280 -7.88 6.15 -2.70
C PHE A 280 -6.85 6.75 -3.64
N ARG A 281 -7.30 7.70 -4.47
CA ARG A 281 -6.40 8.50 -5.29
C ARG A 281 -5.83 9.67 -4.49
N ASP A 282 -4.51 9.75 -4.41
CA ASP A 282 -3.77 10.82 -3.75
C ASP A 282 -3.71 12.12 -4.55
N ASN A 283 -3.34 13.21 -3.87
CA ASN A 283 -3.35 14.55 -4.44
C ASN A 283 -2.07 14.87 -5.21
N PHE A 284 -1.96 14.37 -6.44
CA PHE A 284 -0.78 14.59 -7.30
C PHE A 284 -0.47 16.09 -7.49
N ASP A 285 -1.51 16.88 -7.77
CA ASP A 285 -1.40 18.32 -7.94
C ASP A 285 -0.82 19.02 -6.70
N TRP A 286 -1.11 18.52 -5.50
CA TRP A 286 -0.51 19.04 -4.27
C TRP A 286 0.95 18.64 -4.15
N TRP A 287 1.29 17.40 -4.44
CA TRP A 287 2.67 16.91 -4.41
C TRP A 287 3.56 17.69 -5.39
N ALA A 288 3.11 17.88 -6.63
CA ALA A 288 3.81 18.66 -7.64
C ALA A 288 4.03 20.13 -7.22
N ARG A 289 3.02 20.79 -6.61
CA ARG A 289 3.16 22.16 -6.09
C ARG A 289 4.15 22.28 -4.92
N ASN A 290 4.42 21.18 -4.24
CA ASN A 290 5.41 21.10 -3.15
C ASN A 290 6.73 20.49 -3.63
N GLN A 291 7.04 20.63 -4.93
CA GLN A 291 8.32 20.26 -5.53
C GLN A 291 8.66 18.78 -5.35
N PHE A 292 7.63 17.92 -5.33
CA PHE A 292 7.78 16.46 -5.17
C PHE A 292 8.44 16.02 -3.85
N ARG A 293 8.53 16.90 -2.85
CA ARG A 293 9.04 16.56 -1.52
C ARG A 293 8.04 15.73 -0.72
N SER A 294 8.54 15.00 0.27
CA SER A 294 7.74 14.22 1.22
C SER A 294 6.60 15.03 1.86
N THR A 295 6.81 16.31 2.18
CA THR A 295 5.77 17.20 2.75
C THR A 295 4.56 17.45 1.84
N GLY A 296 4.71 17.25 0.54
CA GLY A 296 3.63 17.25 -0.43
C GLY A 296 3.08 15.86 -0.76
N GLY A 297 3.73 14.81 -0.26
CA GLY A 297 3.50 13.42 -0.61
C GLY A 297 2.19 12.84 -0.08
N LYS A 298 2.12 11.51 -0.06
CA LYS A 298 0.94 10.78 0.42
C LYS A 298 0.85 10.93 1.94
N PRO A 299 -0.22 11.53 2.48
CA PRO A 299 -0.34 11.70 3.91
C PRO A 299 -0.55 10.35 4.60
N PHE A 300 0.15 10.15 5.70
CA PHE A 300 0.15 8.92 6.47
C PHE A 300 0.22 9.24 7.97
N TRP A 301 -0.61 8.56 8.78
CA TRP A 301 -0.73 8.84 10.20
C TRP A 301 -0.49 7.59 11.04
N ILE A 302 0.23 7.77 12.14
CA ILE A 302 0.52 6.72 13.12
C ILE A 302 0.20 7.28 14.51
N ASP A 303 -0.53 6.49 15.29
CA ASP A 303 -0.75 6.74 16.70
C ASP A 303 -0.08 5.67 17.55
N PRO A 304 1.11 5.92 18.12
CA PRO A 304 1.77 4.95 19.00
C PRO A 304 0.98 4.64 20.29
N GLN A 305 -0.01 5.46 20.66
CA GLN A 305 -0.88 5.19 21.82
C GLN A 305 -2.03 4.24 21.48
N ASP A 306 -2.38 4.11 20.20
CA ASP A 306 -3.33 3.10 19.73
C ASP A 306 -2.60 1.77 19.54
N THR A 307 -2.48 1.04 20.64
CA THR A 307 -1.79 -0.26 20.66
C THR A 307 -2.55 -1.39 19.95
N CYS A 308 -3.79 -1.13 19.48
CA CYS A 308 -4.66 -2.12 18.84
C CYS A 308 -4.55 -2.14 17.31
N ILE A 309 -3.99 -1.10 16.70
CA ILE A 309 -3.91 -0.93 15.26
C ILE A 309 -2.44 -0.81 14.83
N HIS A 310 -2.10 -1.39 13.68
CA HIS A 310 -0.79 -1.21 13.05
C HIS A 310 -0.98 -0.86 11.57
N HIS A 311 -0.56 0.35 11.21
CA HIS A 311 -0.54 0.80 9.83
C HIS A 311 0.81 0.48 9.18
N ILE A 312 0.79 -0.10 7.98
CA ILE A 312 1.97 -0.37 7.18
C ILE A 312 1.75 0.23 5.80
N PHE A 313 2.68 1.06 5.32
CA PHE A 313 2.68 1.62 3.98
C PHE A 313 3.78 0.96 3.14
N ILE A 314 3.41 0.38 2.01
CA ILE A 314 4.34 -0.25 1.06
C ILE A 314 4.29 0.52 -0.26
N ASP A 315 5.44 1.05 -0.68
CA ASP A 315 5.56 1.93 -1.85
C ASP A 315 6.99 1.87 -2.41
N ASP A 316 7.15 1.82 -3.74
CA ASP A 316 8.45 1.75 -4.40
C ASP A 316 9.27 3.04 -4.25
N ASN A 317 8.64 4.17 -3.93
CA ASN A 317 9.24 5.50 -3.77
C ASN A 317 9.43 5.94 -2.31
N ILE A 318 9.34 5.00 -1.36
CA ILE A 318 9.85 5.23 -0.01
C ILE A 318 11.38 5.26 -0.05
N ARG A 319 12.00 6.29 0.53
CA ARG A 319 13.46 6.48 0.56
C ARG A 319 13.89 6.79 2.00
N LEU A 320 15.06 6.32 2.40
CA LEU A 320 15.64 6.66 3.71
C LEU A 320 16.00 8.15 3.83
N SER A 321 16.23 8.83 2.69
CA SER A 321 16.40 10.28 2.62
C SER A 321 15.04 10.96 2.50
N GLU A 322 14.79 11.97 3.34
CA GLU A 322 13.52 12.72 3.37
C GLU A 322 13.27 13.57 2.14
N ASP A 323 14.33 13.98 1.44
CA ASP A 323 14.23 14.90 0.31
C ASP A 323 13.46 14.28 -0.86
N ASP A 324 13.49 12.94 -0.96
CA ASP A 324 12.96 12.18 -2.10
C ASP A 324 11.90 11.13 -1.70
N SER A 325 11.59 10.97 -0.41
CA SER A 325 10.58 9.99 0.04
C SER A 325 9.16 10.47 -0.29
N ILE A 326 8.31 9.59 -0.81
CA ILE A 326 6.96 9.96 -1.29
C ILE A 326 5.89 10.06 -0.17
N ILE A 327 6.21 9.63 1.04
CA ILE A 327 5.24 9.55 2.15
C ILE A 327 5.41 10.73 3.11
N HIS A 328 4.31 11.40 3.44
CA HIS A 328 4.26 12.42 4.47
C HIS A 328 3.78 11.81 5.80
N THR A 329 4.72 11.34 6.62
CA THR A 329 4.40 10.63 7.86
C THR A 329 4.20 11.58 9.03
N THR A 330 3.02 11.50 9.64
CA THR A 330 2.63 12.24 10.85
C THR A 330 2.46 11.26 12.01
N VAL A 331 3.19 11.48 13.11
CA VAL A 331 3.09 10.69 14.34
C VAL A 331 2.40 11.51 15.42
N PHE A 332 1.29 10.99 15.96
CA PHE A 332 0.57 11.62 17.06
C PHE A 332 1.32 11.45 18.39
N HIS A 333 1.21 12.44 19.27
CA HIS A 333 1.74 12.38 20.63
C HIS A 333 0.91 13.22 21.62
N GLY A 334 1.17 13.03 22.92
CA GLY A 334 0.43 13.67 24.02
C GLY A 334 -0.85 12.90 24.40
N LYS A 335 -1.28 13.01 25.67
CA LYS A 335 -2.33 12.14 26.28
C LYS A 335 -3.69 12.18 25.58
N ASP A 336 -4.00 13.28 24.88
CA ASP A 336 -5.26 13.44 24.13
C ASP A 336 -5.02 13.43 22.61
N GLY A 337 -3.79 13.18 22.16
CA GLY A 337 -3.44 13.11 20.74
C GLY A 337 -3.65 14.41 19.94
N GLY A 338 -3.86 15.54 20.62
CA GLY A 338 -4.00 16.85 19.99
C GLY A 338 -2.68 17.44 19.47
N GLN A 339 -1.56 16.73 19.64
CA GLN A 339 -0.27 17.10 19.08
C GLN A 339 0.22 16.05 18.10
N SER A 340 0.98 16.49 17.13
CA SER A 340 1.57 15.64 16.11
C SER A 340 2.88 16.22 15.63
N ARG A 341 3.78 15.37 15.17
CA ARG A 341 5.01 15.75 14.49
C ARG A 341 5.16 15.00 13.18
N THR A 342 5.90 15.60 12.24
CA THR A 342 6.41 14.84 11.11
C THR A 342 7.51 13.92 11.61
N ALA A 343 7.46 12.64 11.23
CA ALA A 343 8.53 11.68 11.52
C ALA A 343 9.35 11.46 10.25
N PRO A 344 10.69 11.38 10.34
CA PRO A 344 11.49 10.96 9.21
C PRO A 344 11.18 9.50 8.87
N THR A 345 11.25 9.17 7.58
CA THR A 345 11.11 7.83 7.03
C THR A 345 12.02 6.84 7.75
N SER A 346 13.27 7.22 8.07
CA SER A 346 14.23 6.36 8.77
C SER A 346 13.79 5.93 10.17
N GLU A 347 12.95 6.72 10.86
CA GLU A 347 12.41 6.35 12.17
C GLU A 347 11.46 5.14 12.08
N LEU A 348 10.76 5.02 10.95
CA LEU A 348 9.64 4.09 10.78
C LEU A 348 9.87 3.07 9.65
N TYR A 349 11.08 3.06 9.09
CA TYR A 349 11.48 2.13 8.05
C TYR A 349 11.48 0.69 8.57
N ASP A 350 10.85 -0.21 7.82
CA ASP A 350 10.51 -1.59 8.20
C ASP A 350 9.69 -1.71 9.50
N ILE A 351 9.12 -0.62 10.00
CA ILE A 351 8.19 -0.60 11.15
C ILE A 351 6.77 -0.30 10.65
N CYS A 352 6.61 0.82 9.95
CA CYS A 352 5.37 1.24 9.32
C CYS A 352 5.55 1.62 7.84
N LEU A 353 6.78 1.68 7.34
CA LEU A 353 7.12 2.10 5.98
C LEU A 353 8.03 1.06 5.33
N VAL A 354 7.68 0.58 4.14
CA VAL A 354 8.44 -0.44 3.40
C VAL A 354 8.68 0.05 1.99
N GLN A 355 9.96 0.20 1.60
CA GLN A 355 10.31 0.40 0.20
C GLN A 355 10.14 -0.89 -0.59
N THR A 356 9.40 -0.86 -1.70
CA THR A 356 9.22 -2.06 -2.52
C THR A 356 10.49 -2.48 -3.26
N ASP A 357 10.95 -3.71 -3.01
CA ASP A 357 11.84 -4.46 -3.89
C ASP A 357 10.98 -5.22 -4.92
N LEU A 358 10.81 -4.63 -6.11
CA LEU A 358 9.95 -5.18 -7.14
C LEU A 358 10.50 -6.50 -7.69
N LEU A 359 11.83 -6.64 -7.79
CA LEU A 359 12.45 -7.87 -8.27
C LEU A 359 12.12 -9.03 -7.33
N ARG A 360 12.25 -8.80 -6.02
CA ARG A 360 11.85 -9.79 -5.03
C ARG A 360 10.33 -10.00 -5.02
N ALA A 361 9.52 -8.95 -5.15
CA ALA A 361 8.06 -9.07 -5.22
C ALA A 361 7.57 -9.92 -6.41
N ILE A 362 8.31 -9.91 -7.51
CA ILE A 362 8.08 -10.75 -8.69
C ILE A 362 8.52 -12.20 -8.44
N ALA A 363 9.73 -12.41 -7.90
CA ALA A 363 10.35 -13.73 -7.80
C ALA A 363 9.92 -14.55 -6.57
N ASP A 364 9.53 -13.87 -5.48
CA ASP A 364 9.20 -14.48 -4.20
C ASP A 364 7.73 -14.25 -3.84
N LYS A 365 6.95 -15.34 -3.86
CA LYS A 365 5.52 -15.32 -3.53
C LYS A 365 5.26 -14.82 -2.10
N ASN A 366 6.21 -14.98 -1.17
CA ASN A 366 6.08 -14.56 0.22
C ASN A 366 6.48 -13.10 0.47
N TYR A 367 6.99 -12.38 -0.53
CA TYR A 367 7.60 -11.05 -0.36
C TYR A 367 6.81 -10.11 0.57
N PHE A 368 5.54 -9.82 0.24
CA PHE A 368 4.75 -8.90 1.04
C PHE A 368 4.38 -9.46 2.42
N LEU A 369 4.23 -10.77 2.55
CA LEU A 369 3.97 -11.42 3.84
C LEU A 369 5.17 -11.26 4.77
N ASP A 370 6.38 -11.43 4.25
CA ASP A 370 7.62 -11.20 4.99
C ASP A 370 7.79 -9.73 5.39
N CYS A 371 7.43 -8.78 4.51
CA CYS A 371 7.38 -7.36 4.84
C CYS A 371 6.45 -7.10 6.04
N VAL A 372 5.22 -7.61 5.99
CA VAL A 372 4.23 -7.44 7.07
C VAL A 372 4.74 -8.03 8.38
N ARG A 373 5.27 -9.26 8.37
CA ARG A 373 5.80 -9.92 9.57
C ARG A 373 6.98 -9.15 10.17
N THR A 374 7.90 -8.70 9.33
CA THR A 374 9.04 -7.85 9.76
C THR A 374 8.55 -6.58 10.44
N CYS A 375 7.54 -5.92 9.84
CA CYS A 375 6.93 -4.73 10.43
C CYS A 375 6.28 -5.02 11.78
N GLU A 376 5.49 -6.09 11.92
CA GLU A 376 4.82 -6.43 13.19
C GLU A 376 5.82 -6.70 14.32
N GLU A 377 6.89 -7.44 14.02
CA GLU A 377 7.98 -7.72 14.95
C GLU A 377 8.67 -6.43 15.42
N ARG A 378 9.06 -5.56 14.47
CA ARG A 378 9.75 -4.30 14.78
C ARG A 378 8.83 -3.27 15.43
N TYR A 379 7.55 -3.24 15.08
CA TYR A 379 6.58 -2.33 15.70
C TYR A 379 6.33 -2.66 17.17
N THR A 380 6.33 -3.95 17.52
CA THR A 380 6.25 -4.36 18.93
C THR A 380 7.45 -3.84 19.73
N ALA A 381 8.66 -3.88 19.19
CA ALA A 381 9.85 -3.29 19.81
C ALA A 381 9.76 -1.76 19.89
N TYR A 382 9.34 -1.10 18.82
CA TYR A 382 9.16 0.36 18.76
C TYR A 382 8.21 0.87 19.85
N LEU A 383 7.04 0.23 20.02
CA LEU A 383 6.08 0.59 21.06
C LEU A 383 6.61 0.36 22.49
N ALA A 384 7.38 -0.71 22.69
CA ALA A 384 8.01 -0.99 23.98
C ALA A 384 9.03 0.11 24.35
N HIS A 385 9.83 0.58 23.40
CA HIS A 385 10.77 1.67 23.61
C HIS A 385 10.08 3.00 23.96
N LEU A 386 8.96 3.31 23.30
CA LEU A 386 8.17 4.52 23.61
C LEU A 386 7.48 4.47 24.98
N SER A 387 7.25 3.27 25.51
CA SER A 387 6.59 3.06 26.80
C SER A 387 7.56 3.10 27.98
N GLN A 388 8.87 3.10 27.74
CA GLN A 388 9.86 3.32 28.80
C GLN A 388 9.84 4.80 29.20
N PRO A 389 9.68 5.13 30.49
CA PRO A 389 9.84 6.51 30.95
C PRO A 389 11.27 6.93 30.62
N GLY A 390 11.42 7.90 29.71
CA GLY A 390 12.73 8.40 29.32
C GLY A 390 13.50 8.87 30.55
N ASP A 391 14.74 8.43 30.66
CA ASP A 391 15.79 9.11 31.43
C ASP A 391 15.87 10.55 30.89
N ALA A 392 15.13 11.44 31.53
CA ALA A 392 15.36 12.86 31.47
C ALA A 392 16.62 13.14 32.28
N SER A 393 17.76 13.15 31.60
CA SER A 393 19.00 13.76 32.08
C SER A 393 19.45 14.85 31.12
#